data_AF-A0AAV1NYM2-F1
#
_entry.id   AF-A0AAV1NYM2-F1
#
_cell.length_a   1.000
_cell.length_b   1.000
_cell.length_c   1.000
_cell.angle_alpha   90.00
_cell.angle_beta   90.00
_cell.angle_gamma   90.00
#
_symmetry.space_group_name_H-M   'P 1'
#
loop_
_entity.id
_entity.type
_entity.pdbx_description
1 polymer ?
#
loop_
_entity_poly.entity_id
_entity_poly.type
_entity_poly.pdbx_seq_one_letter_code
_entity_poly.pdbx_strand_id
1 'polypeptide(L)'
;MSLLADWLLRHSVVMCLLLHSLVLMTFCFHHAATSCSKNCYCSGSESGDKTVRCSNLQLTEIPKDIPNDTRRVYLDFNQFTTVPANAFSGLPHLVELDLSHNELSQLEPGAFRGLGSLQFLDLSSNKLVNFNPESFEGLQARANLTNNPWHCDCNLQMAMPRVGLEPTSLTGIVCQTSDPEEKGVQGLAFLLVPDVDLCVVMKRTTDVAMLVVMFGWFTMVISYLVYYVRANQEDARRHLEYLKSLPSKQGKSEESSTISTVV
;
A
#
# COMPACT_ATOMS: atom_id res chain seq x y z
N MET A 1 -39.30 69.13 30.21
CA MET A 1 -39.49 67.73 29.75
C MET A 1 -38.64 67.37 28.52
N SER A 2 -38.09 68.32 27.76
CA SER A 2 -37.27 68.04 26.56
C SER A 2 -35.81 67.61 26.84
N LEU A 3 -35.15 68.23 27.84
CA LEU A 3 -33.73 67.96 28.13
C LEU A 3 -33.44 66.53 28.65
N LEU A 4 -34.40 65.94 29.36
CA LEU A 4 -34.25 64.59 29.93
C LEU A 4 -34.46 63.50 28.87
N ALA A 5 -35.34 63.76 27.89
CA ALA A 5 -35.55 62.88 26.75
C ALA A 5 -34.36 62.88 25.79
N ASP A 6 -33.78 64.05 25.48
CA ASP A 6 -32.57 64.15 24.64
C ASP A 6 -31.34 63.50 25.29
N TRP A 7 -31.22 63.59 26.62
CA TRP A 7 -30.15 62.94 27.38
C TRP A 7 -30.28 61.42 27.37
N LEU A 8 -31.50 60.89 27.57
CA LEU A 8 -31.78 59.46 27.49
C LEU A 8 -31.61 58.91 26.06
N LEU A 9 -32.00 59.67 25.03
CA LEU A 9 -31.82 59.30 23.63
C LEU A 9 -30.33 59.25 23.26
N ARG A 10 -29.53 60.26 23.67
CA ARG A 10 -28.08 60.26 23.46
C ARG A 10 -27.38 59.10 24.18
N HIS A 11 -27.76 58.79 25.42
CA HIS A 11 -27.17 57.68 26.16
C HIS A 11 -27.55 56.31 25.56
N SER A 12 -28.78 56.17 25.06
CA SER A 12 -29.23 54.97 24.34
C SER A 12 -28.46 54.77 23.03
N VAL A 13 -28.22 55.84 22.26
CA VAL A 13 -27.44 55.77 21.01
C VAL A 13 -25.97 55.46 21.28
N VAL A 14 -25.36 56.06 22.31
CA VAL A 14 -23.96 55.77 22.68
C VAL A 14 -23.80 54.33 23.15
N MET A 15 -24.72 53.81 23.97
CA MET A 15 -24.71 52.39 24.38
C MET A 15 -24.87 51.45 23.19
N CYS A 16 -25.76 51.77 22.24
CA CYS A 16 -25.99 50.95 21.05
C CYS A 16 -24.75 50.93 20.13
N LEU A 17 -24.09 52.07 19.93
CA LEU A 17 -22.85 52.16 19.17
C LEU A 17 -21.69 51.40 19.85
N LEU A 18 -21.59 51.49 21.18
CA LEU A 18 -20.61 50.71 21.95
C LEU A 18 -20.86 49.21 21.81
N LEU A 19 -22.12 48.76 21.88
CA LEU A 19 -22.49 47.36 21.72
C LEU A 19 -22.23 46.85 20.30
N HIS A 20 -22.53 47.64 19.27
CA HIS A 20 -22.17 47.32 17.89
C HIS A 20 -20.65 47.24 17.69
N SER A 21 -19.90 48.17 18.29
CA SER A 21 -18.43 48.14 18.21
C SER A 21 -17.83 46.92 18.92
N LEU A 22 -18.38 46.53 20.08
CA LEU A 22 -18.00 45.30 20.79
C LEU A 22 -18.34 44.05 19.98
N VAL A 23 -19.52 43.99 19.36
CA VAL A 23 -19.93 42.88 18.49
C VAL A 23 -19.01 42.79 17.26
N LEU A 24 -18.74 43.91 16.58
CA LEU A 24 -17.79 43.98 15.48
C LEU A 24 -16.39 43.51 15.90
N MET A 25 -15.91 43.92 17.08
CA MET A 25 -14.64 43.43 17.63
C MET A 25 -14.69 41.92 17.88
N THR A 26 -15.78 41.35 18.44
CA THR A 26 -15.91 39.90 18.63
C THR A 26 -15.96 39.12 17.32
N PHE A 27 -16.55 39.68 16.25
CA PHE A 27 -16.53 39.09 14.90
C PHE A 27 -15.15 39.19 14.24
N CYS A 28 -14.42 40.29 14.46
CA CYS A 28 -13.03 40.45 14.03
C CYS A 28 -12.10 39.48 14.77
N PHE A 29 -12.29 39.26 16.07
CA PHE A 29 -11.51 38.28 16.84
C PHE A 29 -11.86 36.82 16.47
N HIS A 30 -13.10 36.52 16.05
CA HIS A 30 -13.47 35.18 15.58
C HIS A 30 -12.88 34.82 14.21
N HIS A 31 -12.47 35.80 13.39
CA HIS A 31 -11.82 35.52 12.10
C HIS A 31 -10.30 35.34 12.18
N ALA A 32 -9.71 35.41 13.37
CA ALA A 32 -8.26 35.30 13.57
C ALA A 32 -7.82 34.08 14.39
N ALA A 33 -8.66 33.04 14.49
CA ALA A 33 -8.26 31.75 15.05
C ALA A 33 -7.90 30.78 13.91
N THR A 34 -6.78 31.02 13.24
CA THR A 34 -6.11 30.00 12.44
C THR A 34 -5.66 28.88 13.38
N SER A 35 -6.49 27.84 13.52
CA SER A 35 -6.13 26.61 14.25
C SER A 35 -4.88 26.01 13.59
N CYS A 36 -3.72 26.27 14.18
CA CYS A 36 -2.42 25.77 13.77
C CYS A 36 -1.82 25.03 14.96
N SER A 37 -1.04 23.98 14.72
CA SER A 37 -0.28 23.32 15.78
C SER A 37 0.63 24.35 16.48
N LYS A 38 0.66 24.33 17.82
CA LYS A 38 1.31 25.37 18.64
C LYS A 38 2.80 25.59 18.33
N ASN A 39 3.45 24.61 17.72
CA ASN A 39 4.89 24.64 17.42
C ASN A 39 5.18 24.91 15.93
N CYS A 40 4.18 24.87 15.05
CA CYS A 40 4.39 25.03 13.62
C CYS A 40 3.98 26.43 13.14
N TYR A 41 4.61 26.87 12.06
CA TYR A 41 4.26 28.10 11.37
C TYR A 41 3.27 27.81 10.25
N CYS A 42 2.06 28.35 10.36
CA CYS A 42 1.04 28.25 9.31
C CYS A 42 0.89 29.59 8.59
N SER A 43 1.05 29.58 7.27
CA SER A 43 0.78 30.73 6.41
C SER A 43 -0.32 30.39 5.40
N GLY A 44 -1.39 31.20 5.36
CA GLY A 44 -2.38 31.16 4.30
C GLY A 44 -2.06 32.18 3.21
N SER A 45 -2.13 31.77 1.95
CA SER A 45 -2.14 32.68 0.80
C SER A 45 -3.56 33.19 0.53
N GLU A 46 -3.70 34.41 0.00
CA GLU A 46 -5.00 34.96 -0.46
C GLU A 46 -5.66 34.07 -1.54
N SER A 47 -4.88 33.22 -2.22
CA SER A 47 -5.34 32.19 -3.18
C SER A 47 -6.01 30.96 -2.55
N GLY A 48 -6.00 30.83 -1.21
CA GLY A 48 -6.47 29.64 -0.50
C GLY A 48 -5.42 28.54 -0.33
N ASP A 49 -4.16 28.75 -0.77
CA ASP A 49 -3.08 27.79 -0.53
C ASP A 49 -2.55 27.94 0.90
N LYS A 50 -2.99 27.06 1.81
CA LYS A 50 -2.46 26.98 3.17
C LYS A 50 -1.19 26.13 3.20
N THR A 51 -0.14 26.68 3.80
CA THR A 51 1.17 26.05 3.95
C THR A 51 1.50 25.95 5.42
N VAL A 52 1.91 24.75 5.86
CA VAL A 52 2.32 24.45 7.23
C VAL A 52 3.80 24.11 7.23
N ARG A 53 4.59 24.86 7.98
CA ARG A 53 6.03 24.68 8.14
C ARG A 53 6.34 24.29 9.58
N CYS A 54 6.86 23.09 9.75
CA CYS A 54 7.28 22.51 11.02
C CYS A 54 8.76 22.08 10.97
N SER A 55 9.58 22.79 10.18
CA SER A 55 10.96 22.42 9.89
C SER A 55 11.90 22.74 11.06
N ASN A 56 12.87 21.87 11.34
CA ASN A 56 13.90 22.07 12.37
C ASN A 56 13.36 22.37 13.79
N LEU A 57 12.36 21.61 14.22
CA LEU A 57 11.72 21.75 15.52
C LEU A 57 12.05 20.61 16.49
N GLN A 58 13.00 19.74 16.12
CA GLN A 58 13.39 18.55 16.89
C GLN A 58 12.20 17.63 17.19
N LEU A 59 11.22 17.57 16.27
CA LEU A 59 10.03 16.76 16.44
C LEU A 59 10.38 15.28 16.27
N THR A 60 9.81 14.44 17.14
CA THR A 60 9.94 12.98 17.07
C THR A 60 8.69 12.30 16.51
N GLU A 61 7.55 12.99 16.53
CA GLU A 61 6.26 12.50 16.04
C GLU A 61 5.58 13.51 15.11
N ILE A 62 4.90 12.99 14.08
CA ILE A 62 4.17 13.79 13.10
C ILE A 62 2.98 14.47 13.81
N PRO A 63 2.85 15.81 13.75
CA PRO A 63 1.73 16.51 14.38
C PRO A 63 0.38 16.09 13.77
N LYS A 64 -0.58 15.73 14.62
CA LYS A 64 -1.94 15.37 14.19
C LYS A 64 -2.84 16.59 13.96
N ASP A 65 -2.46 17.73 14.51
CA ASP A 65 -3.24 18.98 14.49
C ASP A 65 -3.00 19.82 13.21
N ILE A 66 -2.68 19.17 12.08
CA ILE A 66 -2.50 19.84 10.79
C ILE A 66 -3.88 20.10 10.17
N PRO A 67 -4.20 21.34 9.76
CA PRO A 67 -5.49 21.65 9.12
C PRO A 67 -5.73 20.85 7.84
N ASN A 68 -6.94 20.34 7.65
CA ASN A 68 -7.31 19.51 6.50
C ASN A 68 -7.30 20.23 5.14
N ASP A 69 -7.35 21.56 5.14
CA ASP A 69 -7.28 22.44 3.97
C ASP A 69 -5.83 22.78 3.57
N THR A 70 -4.84 22.17 4.23
CA THR A 70 -3.42 22.38 3.94
C THR A 70 -3.02 21.76 2.60
N ARG A 71 -2.31 22.54 1.79
CA ARG A 71 -1.76 22.12 0.50
C ARG A 71 -0.30 21.73 0.53
N ARG A 72 0.48 22.31 1.44
CA ARG A 72 1.91 22.07 1.54
C ARG A 72 2.32 21.89 2.99
N VAL A 73 3.01 20.80 3.28
CA VAL A 73 3.52 20.48 4.62
C VAL A 73 5.02 20.28 4.53
N TYR A 74 5.76 21.08 5.29
CA TYR A 74 7.21 20.99 5.44
C TYR A 74 7.53 20.46 6.84
N LEU A 75 8.09 19.27 6.90
CA LEU A 75 8.44 18.52 8.11
C LEU A 75 9.94 18.14 8.10
N ASP A 76 10.72 18.83 7.29
CA ASP A 76 12.16 18.65 7.08
C ASP A 76 13.01 18.99 8.31
N PHE A 77 14.21 18.41 8.40
CA PHE A 77 15.16 18.64 9.50
C PHE A 77 14.61 18.33 10.90
N ASN A 78 13.80 17.29 11.04
CA ASN A 78 13.32 16.79 12.34
C ASN A 78 13.98 15.44 12.69
N GLN A 79 13.45 14.74 13.69
CA GLN A 79 13.99 13.47 14.21
C GLN A 79 12.96 12.35 14.05
N PHE A 80 12.18 12.36 12.96
CA PHE A 80 11.21 11.29 12.71
C PHE A 80 11.94 10.00 12.35
N THR A 81 11.63 8.92 13.06
CA THR A 81 12.20 7.58 12.81
C THR A 81 11.30 6.69 11.96
N THR A 82 9.99 6.94 12.00
CA THR A 82 8.97 6.15 11.32
C THR A 82 7.81 7.04 10.84
N VAL A 83 7.19 6.68 9.71
CA VAL A 83 5.89 7.24 9.31
C VAL A 83 4.80 6.20 9.56
N PRO A 84 3.86 6.42 10.49
CA PRO A 84 2.80 5.47 10.78
C PRO A 84 1.77 5.39 9.65
N ALA A 85 1.03 4.28 9.59
CA ALA A 85 -0.04 4.10 8.62
C ALA A 85 -1.09 5.22 8.75
N ASN A 86 -1.56 5.76 7.62
CA ASN A 86 -2.56 6.82 7.57
C ASN A 86 -2.15 8.12 8.29
N ALA A 87 -0.84 8.38 8.51
CA ALA A 87 -0.34 9.57 9.18
C ALA A 87 -0.90 10.88 8.60
N PHE A 88 -1.14 10.91 7.29
CA PHE A 88 -1.61 12.07 6.54
C PHE A 88 -3.03 11.91 5.97
N SER A 89 -3.79 10.91 6.44
CA SER A 89 -5.13 10.62 5.92
C SER A 89 -6.14 11.78 6.08
N GLY A 90 -5.90 12.67 7.04
CA GLY A 90 -6.70 13.88 7.26
C GLY A 90 -6.40 15.04 6.31
N LEU A 91 -5.46 14.88 5.36
CA LEU A 91 -4.97 15.93 4.46
C LEU A 91 -5.26 15.61 2.98
N PRO A 92 -6.54 15.52 2.56
CA PRO A 92 -6.90 15.06 1.22
C PRO A 92 -6.46 16.02 0.09
N HIS A 93 -6.23 17.30 0.43
CA HIS A 93 -5.83 18.36 -0.50
C HIS A 93 -4.33 18.63 -0.53
N LEU A 94 -3.53 17.81 0.16
CA LEU A 94 -2.08 17.96 0.19
C LEU A 94 -1.49 17.72 -1.20
N VAL A 95 -0.65 18.65 -1.64
CA VAL A 95 0.03 18.66 -2.95
C VAL A 95 1.53 18.37 -2.79
N GLU A 96 2.12 18.89 -1.72
CA GLU A 96 3.56 18.79 -1.45
C GLU A 96 3.78 18.36 0.00
N LEU A 97 4.58 17.32 0.18
CA LEU A 97 4.99 16.81 1.48
C LEU A 97 6.51 16.66 1.50
N ASP A 98 7.16 17.41 2.39
CA ASP A 98 8.61 17.33 2.60
C ASP A 98 8.90 16.68 3.96
N LEU A 99 9.51 15.50 3.92
CA LEU A 99 10.00 14.73 5.07
C LEU A 99 11.53 14.52 4.96
N SER A 100 12.21 15.33 4.16
CA SER A 100 13.65 15.23 3.95
C SER A 100 14.44 15.52 5.23
N HIS A 101 15.70 15.08 5.29
CA HIS A 101 16.60 15.36 6.41
C HIS A 101 16.03 14.93 7.78
N ASN A 102 15.38 13.77 7.82
CA ASN A 102 14.92 13.12 9.05
C ASN A 102 15.75 11.85 9.32
N GLU A 103 15.33 11.05 10.31
CA GLU A 103 15.97 9.78 10.66
C GLU A 103 15.10 8.57 10.26
N LEU A 104 14.29 8.72 9.20
CA LEU A 104 13.30 7.71 8.82
C LEU A 104 13.99 6.43 8.42
N SER A 105 13.76 5.37 9.17
CA SER A 105 14.31 4.03 8.91
C SER A 105 13.25 3.06 8.38
N GLN A 106 11.98 3.33 8.67
CA GLN A 106 10.85 2.50 8.27
C GLN A 106 9.63 3.36 7.90
N LEU A 107 8.84 2.87 6.95
CA LEU A 107 7.56 3.44 6.56
C LEU A 107 6.51 2.34 6.72
N GLU A 108 5.47 2.57 7.51
CA GLU A 108 4.40 1.59 7.69
C GLU A 108 3.60 1.40 6.38
N PRO A 109 2.99 0.22 6.16
CA PRO A 109 2.07 0.00 5.05
C PRO A 109 0.96 1.06 5.01
N GLY A 110 0.75 1.68 3.84
CA GLY A 110 -0.21 2.77 3.69
C GLY A 110 0.14 4.05 4.46
N ALA A 111 1.42 4.31 4.74
CA ALA A 111 1.90 5.56 5.34
C ALA A 111 1.34 6.82 4.64
N PHE A 112 1.27 6.78 3.30
CA PHE A 112 0.79 7.89 2.45
C PHE A 112 -0.64 7.71 1.95
N ARG A 113 -1.41 6.80 2.57
CA ARG A 113 -2.80 6.54 2.17
C ARG A 113 -3.67 7.78 2.43
N GLY A 114 -4.57 8.08 1.49
CA GLY A 114 -5.47 9.23 1.55
C GLY A 114 -4.91 10.50 0.90
N LEU A 115 -3.65 10.50 0.49
CA LEU A 115 -2.99 11.60 -0.22
C LEU A 115 -3.28 11.60 -1.73
N GLY A 116 -4.57 11.63 -2.11
CA GLY A 116 -4.99 11.54 -3.51
C GLY A 116 -4.62 12.74 -4.38
N SER A 117 -4.38 13.90 -3.78
CA SER A 117 -3.99 15.13 -4.50
C SER A 117 -2.47 15.36 -4.53
N LEU A 118 -1.67 14.47 -3.93
CA LEU A 118 -0.25 14.69 -3.76
C LEU A 118 0.47 14.59 -5.09
N GLN A 119 1.33 15.57 -5.35
CA GLN A 119 2.12 15.67 -6.56
C GLN A 119 3.61 15.45 -6.28
N PHE A 120 4.07 15.85 -5.09
CA PHE A 120 5.47 15.75 -4.71
C PHE A 120 5.63 15.25 -3.26
N LEU A 121 6.53 14.28 -3.09
CA LEU A 121 6.93 13.70 -1.82
C LEU A 121 8.46 13.70 -1.74
N ASP A 122 9.03 14.41 -0.77
CA ASP A 122 10.47 14.35 -0.49
C ASP A 122 10.75 13.46 0.73
N LEU A 123 11.50 12.38 0.52
CA LEU A 123 12.01 11.48 1.55
C LEU A 123 13.55 11.44 1.51
N SER A 124 14.19 12.39 0.85
CA SER A 124 15.64 12.40 0.68
C SER A 124 16.37 12.61 2.01
N SER A 125 17.62 12.17 2.05
CA SER A 125 18.50 12.38 3.22
C SER A 125 17.91 11.78 4.52
N ASN A 126 17.37 10.56 4.42
CA ASN A 126 16.84 9.77 5.54
C ASN A 126 17.70 8.51 5.78
N LYS A 127 17.18 7.54 6.53
CA LYS A 127 17.86 6.27 6.88
C LYS A 127 17.13 5.05 6.31
N LEU A 128 16.41 5.22 5.20
CA LEU A 128 15.66 4.13 4.57
C LEU A 128 16.63 3.13 3.91
N VAL A 129 16.57 1.89 4.38
CA VAL A 129 17.42 0.81 3.86
C VAL A 129 16.66 -0.02 2.83
N ASN A 130 15.48 -0.51 3.18
CA ASN A 130 14.70 -1.38 2.32
C ASN A 130 13.51 -0.62 1.72
N PHE A 131 13.20 -0.89 0.46
CA PHE A 131 12.01 -0.36 -0.17
C PHE A 131 10.82 -1.29 0.07
N ASN A 132 9.76 -0.79 0.70
CA ASN A 132 8.51 -1.51 0.90
C ASN A 132 7.41 -0.98 -0.04
N PRO A 133 6.95 -1.75 -1.03
CA PRO A 133 5.87 -1.34 -1.94
C PRO A 133 4.55 -0.99 -1.24
N GLU A 134 4.24 -1.64 -0.12
CA GLU A 134 2.99 -1.42 0.61
C GLU A 134 2.96 -0.03 1.27
N SER A 135 4.11 0.52 1.65
CA SER A 135 4.19 1.86 2.23
C SER A 135 3.81 2.97 1.24
N PHE A 136 4.00 2.71 -0.06
CA PHE A 136 3.68 3.60 -1.17
C PHE A 136 2.38 3.21 -1.90
N GLU A 137 1.59 2.29 -1.33
CA GLU A 137 0.35 1.83 -1.94
C GLU A 137 -0.63 3.01 -2.18
N GLY A 138 -1.10 3.14 -3.43
CA GLY A 138 -2.04 4.19 -3.82
C GLY A 138 -1.42 5.58 -4.00
N LEU A 139 -0.11 5.73 -3.84
CA LEU A 139 0.59 6.99 -4.09
C LEU A 139 0.74 7.24 -5.60
N GLN A 140 0.27 8.39 -6.07
CA GLN A 140 0.39 8.82 -7.48
C GLN A 140 1.38 9.98 -7.67
N ALA A 141 2.03 10.40 -6.59
CA ALA A 141 2.97 11.52 -6.55
C ALA A 141 4.35 11.14 -7.09
N ARG A 142 5.15 12.16 -7.43
CA ARG A 142 6.58 12.01 -7.66
C ARG A 142 7.32 11.97 -6.33
N ALA A 143 8.11 10.93 -6.10
CA ALA A 143 8.90 10.76 -4.89
C ALA A 143 10.38 11.03 -5.14
N ASN A 144 11.01 11.81 -4.25
CA ASN A 144 12.45 11.95 -4.13
C ASN A 144 12.95 11.00 -3.02
N LEU A 145 13.75 10.00 -3.42
CA LEU A 145 14.28 8.95 -2.55
C LEU A 145 15.81 9.03 -2.39
N THR A 146 16.42 10.12 -2.82
CA THR A 146 17.89 10.26 -2.86
C THR A 146 18.52 10.29 -1.47
N ASN A 147 19.84 10.05 -1.39
CA ASN A 147 20.60 10.15 -0.13
C ASN A 147 20.05 9.27 1.01
N ASN A 148 19.59 8.07 0.67
CA ASN A 148 19.20 7.05 1.64
C ASN A 148 20.14 5.84 1.53
N PRO A 149 20.38 5.10 2.63
CA PRO A 149 21.27 3.94 2.69
C PRO A 149 20.66 2.70 2.03
N TRP A 150 20.25 2.80 0.76
CA TRP A 150 19.47 1.76 0.09
C TRP A 150 20.21 0.42 0.02
N HIS A 151 19.50 -0.64 0.42
CA HIS A 151 19.81 -2.02 0.13
C HIS A 151 19.12 -2.40 -1.18
N CYS A 152 19.92 -2.62 -2.22
CA CYS A 152 19.43 -2.96 -3.54
C CYS A 152 19.24 -4.47 -3.67
N ASP A 153 17.98 -4.90 -3.65
CA ASP A 153 17.56 -6.29 -3.82
C ASP A 153 16.56 -6.43 -4.99
N CYS A 154 16.05 -7.64 -5.18
CA CYS A 154 15.01 -7.90 -6.16
C CYS A 154 13.72 -7.12 -5.89
N ASN A 155 13.36 -6.85 -4.62
CA ASN A 155 12.14 -6.11 -4.28
C ASN A 155 12.22 -4.67 -4.77
N LEU A 156 13.35 -4.00 -4.51
CA LEU A 156 13.61 -2.66 -5.02
C LEU A 156 13.52 -2.64 -6.55
N GLN A 157 14.21 -3.58 -7.23
CA GLN A 157 14.19 -3.67 -8.70
C GLN A 157 12.76 -3.79 -9.28
N MET A 158 11.91 -4.58 -8.64
CA MET A 158 10.53 -4.78 -9.09
C MET A 158 9.60 -3.61 -8.75
N ALA A 159 9.93 -2.85 -7.71
CA ALA A 159 9.08 -1.78 -7.22
C ALA A 159 9.36 -0.43 -7.86
N MET A 160 10.62 -0.15 -8.25
CA MET A 160 11.03 1.13 -8.82
C MET A 160 10.20 1.58 -10.05
N PRO A 161 9.80 0.70 -10.99
CA PRO A 161 8.93 1.11 -12.10
C PRO A 161 7.52 1.56 -11.69
N ARG A 162 7.06 1.22 -10.46
CA ARG A 162 5.72 1.54 -9.96
C ARG A 162 5.66 2.88 -9.24
N VAL A 163 6.80 3.38 -8.76
CA VAL A 163 6.89 4.68 -8.09
C VAL A 163 7.24 5.74 -9.14
N GLY A 164 6.45 6.80 -9.22
CA GLY A 164 6.84 7.97 -9.98
C GLY A 164 8.05 8.61 -9.32
N LEU A 165 9.22 8.57 -9.96
CA LEU A 165 10.41 9.24 -9.42
C LEU A 165 10.53 10.65 -9.99
N GLU A 166 11.08 11.56 -9.19
CA GLU A 166 11.47 12.88 -9.69
C GLU A 166 12.65 12.74 -10.67
N PRO A 167 12.68 13.44 -11.84
CA PRO A 167 13.76 13.31 -12.82
C PRO A 167 15.17 13.58 -12.29
N THR A 168 15.29 14.45 -11.29
CA THR A 168 16.53 14.79 -10.59
C THR A 168 16.98 13.70 -9.62
N SER A 169 16.07 12.81 -9.21
CA SER A 169 16.35 11.73 -8.25
C SER A 169 17.02 10.50 -8.88
N LEU A 170 17.08 10.43 -10.21
CA LEU A 170 17.52 9.22 -10.93
C LEU A 170 18.98 8.83 -10.64
N THR A 171 19.85 9.81 -10.39
CA THR A 171 21.28 9.60 -10.07
C THR A 171 21.54 9.45 -8.57
N GLY A 172 20.62 9.91 -7.72
CA GLY A 172 20.85 10.00 -6.27
C GLY A 172 20.38 8.78 -5.47
N ILE A 173 19.78 7.78 -6.13
CA ILE A 173 19.43 6.49 -5.52
C ILE A 173 20.63 5.56 -5.69
N VAL A 174 21.53 5.59 -4.72
CA VAL A 174 22.78 4.83 -4.74
C VAL A 174 22.64 3.62 -3.83
N CYS A 175 23.03 2.44 -4.32
CA CYS A 175 23.04 1.23 -3.51
C CYS A 175 24.18 1.29 -2.49
N GLN A 176 23.88 1.27 -1.19
CA GLN A 176 24.90 1.11 -0.16
C GLN A 176 25.25 -0.36 0.04
N THR A 177 24.25 -1.22 0.01
CA THR A 177 24.40 -2.68 0.08
C THR A 177 23.54 -3.32 -1.01
N SER A 178 23.76 -4.60 -1.31
CA SER A 178 23.00 -5.29 -2.33
C SER A 178 22.92 -6.79 -2.08
N ASP A 179 21.82 -7.40 -2.48
CA ASP A 179 21.63 -8.85 -2.50
C ASP A 179 21.18 -9.28 -3.92
N PRO A 180 21.94 -10.15 -4.63
CA PRO A 180 23.18 -10.82 -4.21
C PRO A 180 24.43 -9.92 -4.23
N GLU A 181 25.28 -10.04 -3.19
CA GLU A 181 26.51 -9.24 -3.01
C GLU A 181 27.47 -9.31 -4.20
N GLU A 182 27.50 -10.46 -4.89
CA GLU A 182 28.36 -10.74 -6.05
C GLU A 182 28.11 -9.80 -7.26
N LYS A 183 26.97 -9.09 -7.28
CA LYS A 183 26.64 -8.15 -8.36
C LYS A 183 27.39 -6.83 -8.29
N GLY A 184 28.06 -6.52 -7.18
CA GLY A 184 28.98 -5.38 -7.09
C GLY A 184 28.36 -4.01 -7.37
N VAL A 185 27.04 -3.83 -7.13
CA VAL A 185 26.34 -2.56 -7.39
C VAL A 185 26.53 -1.50 -6.30
N GLN A 186 27.29 -1.82 -5.25
CA GLN A 186 27.55 -0.92 -4.14
C GLN A 186 28.27 0.36 -4.61
N GLY A 187 27.74 1.52 -4.21
CA GLY A 187 28.24 2.84 -4.60
C GLY A 187 27.77 3.33 -5.98
N LEU A 188 26.99 2.54 -6.71
CA LEU A 188 26.46 2.92 -8.02
C LEU A 188 25.01 3.41 -7.93
N ALA A 189 24.67 4.36 -8.81
CA ALA A 189 23.29 4.81 -8.98
C ALA A 189 22.45 3.68 -9.60
N PHE A 190 21.47 3.19 -8.84
CA PHE A 190 20.70 1.98 -9.13
C PHE A 190 20.12 1.96 -10.55
N LEU A 191 19.54 3.07 -11.00
CA LEU A 191 18.87 3.18 -12.30
C LEU A 191 19.82 3.36 -13.48
N LEU A 192 21.10 3.66 -13.22
CA LEU A 192 22.12 3.84 -14.25
C LEU A 192 23.00 2.61 -14.42
N VAL A 193 22.78 1.54 -13.65
CA VAL A 193 23.53 0.30 -13.83
C VAL A 193 22.86 -0.53 -14.93
N PRO A 194 23.43 -0.61 -16.15
CA PRO A 194 22.86 -1.45 -17.20
C PRO A 194 22.96 -2.93 -16.83
N ASP A 195 21.94 -3.69 -17.20
CA ASP A 195 21.92 -5.17 -17.23
C ASP A 195 22.13 -5.92 -15.90
N VAL A 196 21.89 -5.28 -14.74
CA VAL A 196 21.89 -5.99 -13.45
C VAL A 196 20.53 -6.62 -13.19
N ASP A 197 20.49 -7.96 -13.22
CA ASP A 197 19.37 -8.74 -12.71
C ASP A 197 19.65 -9.17 -11.26
N LEU A 198 19.06 -8.46 -10.28
CA LEU A 198 19.09 -8.83 -8.86
C LEU A 198 18.10 -9.96 -8.55
N CYS A 199 17.13 -10.18 -9.43
CA CYS A 199 16.09 -11.19 -9.25
C CYS A 199 16.48 -12.60 -9.70
N VAL A 200 17.74 -12.84 -10.08
CA VAL A 200 18.22 -14.15 -10.56
C VAL A 200 18.00 -15.27 -9.54
N VAL A 201 18.26 -15.00 -8.25
CA VAL A 201 18.09 -15.99 -7.17
C VAL A 201 16.60 -16.32 -6.98
N MET A 202 15.74 -15.31 -6.97
CA MET A 202 14.28 -15.47 -6.90
C MET A 202 13.73 -16.26 -8.09
N LYS A 203 14.13 -15.93 -9.32
CA LYS A 203 13.71 -16.68 -10.53
C LYS A 203 14.14 -18.16 -10.46
N ARG A 204 15.38 -18.42 -10.04
CA ARG A 204 15.89 -19.78 -9.90
C ARG A 204 15.14 -20.60 -8.85
N THR A 205 14.78 -19.98 -7.72
CA THR A 205 14.00 -20.67 -6.67
C THR A 205 12.57 -20.96 -7.11
N THR A 206 11.93 -20.05 -7.86
CA THR A 206 10.60 -20.30 -8.43
C THR A 206 10.62 -21.42 -9.47
N ASP A 207 11.66 -21.50 -10.31
CA ASP A 207 11.79 -22.58 -11.30
C ASP A 207 11.93 -23.95 -10.63
N VAL A 208 12.78 -24.05 -9.60
CA VAL A 208 12.96 -25.28 -8.83
C VAL A 208 11.68 -25.67 -8.09
N ALA A 209 11.03 -24.71 -7.42
CA ALA A 209 9.78 -24.96 -6.71
C ALA A 209 8.67 -25.43 -7.65
N MET A 210 8.54 -24.80 -8.83
CA MET A 210 7.58 -25.20 -9.85
C MET A 210 7.84 -26.63 -10.35
N LEU A 211 9.11 -26.99 -10.58
CA LEU A 211 9.46 -28.36 -10.95
C LEU A 211 9.09 -29.37 -9.86
N VAL A 212 9.42 -29.08 -8.60
CA VAL A 212 9.08 -29.95 -7.46
C VAL A 212 7.57 -30.13 -7.33
N VAL A 213 6.79 -29.05 -7.47
CA VAL A 213 5.32 -29.10 -7.44
C VAL A 213 4.78 -29.90 -8.62
N MET A 214 5.34 -29.73 -9.81
CA MET A 214 4.95 -30.45 -11.02
C MET A 214 5.17 -31.96 -10.85
N PHE A 215 6.36 -32.38 -10.40
CA PHE A 215 6.65 -33.80 -10.13
C PHE A 215 5.79 -34.35 -8.98
N GLY A 216 5.52 -33.56 -7.94
CA GLY A 216 4.57 -33.91 -6.88
C GLY A 216 3.16 -34.18 -7.41
N TRP A 217 2.66 -33.31 -8.30
CA TRP A 217 1.37 -33.50 -8.96
C TRP A 217 1.34 -34.74 -9.85
N PHE A 218 2.37 -34.96 -10.68
CA PHE A 218 2.44 -36.15 -11.54
C PHE A 218 2.46 -37.44 -10.73
N THR A 219 3.26 -37.51 -9.66
CA THR A 219 3.31 -38.70 -8.80
C THR A 219 1.98 -38.95 -8.10
N MET A 220 1.28 -37.90 -7.66
CA MET A 220 -0.06 -38.00 -7.05
C MET A 220 -1.10 -38.51 -8.06
N VAL A 221 -1.14 -37.93 -9.27
CA VAL A 221 -2.07 -38.35 -10.34
C VAL A 221 -1.81 -39.79 -10.77
N ILE A 222 -0.55 -40.17 -10.98
CA ILE A 222 -0.19 -41.55 -11.34
C ILE A 222 -0.60 -42.52 -10.23
N SER A 223 -0.33 -42.18 -8.97
CA SER A 223 -0.72 -43.00 -7.82
C SER A 223 -2.24 -43.16 -7.73
N TYR A 224 -3.00 -42.07 -7.94
CA TYR A 224 -4.46 -42.10 -7.98
C TYR A 224 -4.99 -42.98 -9.13
N LEU A 225 -4.42 -42.87 -10.33
CA LEU A 225 -4.81 -43.71 -11.47
C LEU A 225 -4.51 -45.19 -11.21
N VAL A 226 -3.34 -45.52 -10.68
CA VAL A 226 -2.99 -46.90 -10.31
C VAL A 226 -3.95 -47.44 -9.26
N TYR A 227 -4.26 -46.65 -8.23
CA TYR A 227 -5.24 -47.00 -7.22
C TYR A 227 -6.63 -47.26 -7.84
N TYR A 228 -7.11 -46.33 -8.66
CA TYR A 228 -8.42 -46.41 -9.30
C TYR A 228 -8.55 -47.64 -10.21
N VAL A 229 -7.53 -47.92 -11.02
CA VAL A 229 -7.52 -49.11 -11.89
C VAL A 229 -7.52 -50.39 -11.07
N ARG A 230 -6.69 -50.48 -10.02
CA ARG A 230 -6.66 -51.65 -9.13
C ARG A 230 -8.00 -51.86 -8.43
N ALA A 231 -8.58 -50.80 -7.89
CA ALA A 231 -9.89 -50.86 -7.23
C ALA A 231 -10.99 -51.34 -8.18
N ASN A 232 -11.05 -50.82 -9.40
CA ASN A 232 -12.03 -51.27 -10.40
C ASN A 232 -11.80 -52.72 -10.86
N GLN A 233 -10.56 -53.16 -10.97
CA GLN A 233 -10.26 -54.57 -11.29
C GLN A 233 -10.70 -55.51 -10.17
N GLU A 234 -10.47 -55.13 -8.91
CA GLU A 234 -10.91 -55.89 -7.74
C GLU A 234 -12.44 -55.94 -7.63
N ASP A 235 -13.12 -54.86 -7.93
CA ASP A 235 -14.59 -54.79 -7.92
C ASP A 235 -15.22 -55.66 -9.02
N ALA A 236 -14.71 -55.55 -10.26
CA ALA A 236 -15.14 -56.40 -11.37
C ALA A 236 -14.92 -57.90 -11.07
N ARG A 237 -13.80 -58.25 -10.43
CA ARG A 237 -13.50 -59.63 -10.02
C ARG A 237 -14.52 -60.14 -9.01
N ARG A 238 -14.85 -59.34 -7.98
CA ARG A 238 -15.86 -59.70 -6.97
C ARG A 238 -17.24 -59.90 -7.59
N HIS A 239 -17.66 -59.05 -8.51
CA HIS A 239 -18.92 -59.20 -9.24
C HIS A 239 -18.96 -60.49 -10.07
N LEU A 240 -17.86 -60.86 -10.72
CA LEU A 240 -17.79 -62.07 -11.53
C LEU A 240 -17.83 -63.35 -10.67
N GLU A 241 -17.24 -63.31 -9.48
CA GLU A 241 -17.34 -64.39 -8.48
C GLU A 241 -18.77 -64.52 -7.92
N TYR A 242 -19.46 -63.40 -7.67
CA TYR A 242 -20.88 -63.40 -7.29
C TYR A 242 -21.77 -63.99 -8.41
N LEU A 243 -21.55 -63.61 -9.67
CA LEU A 243 -22.31 -64.17 -10.79
C LEU A 243 -22.11 -65.69 -10.95
N LYS A 244 -20.91 -66.19 -10.63
CA LYS A 244 -20.62 -67.64 -10.64
C LYS A 244 -21.28 -68.40 -9.49
N SER A 245 -21.54 -67.74 -8.35
CA SER A 245 -22.17 -68.38 -7.19
C SER A 245 -23.71 -68.43 -7.30
N LEU A 246 -24.30 -67.69 -8.23
CA LEU A 246 -25.72 -67.78 -8.53
C LEU A 246 -26.06 -69.16 -9.13
N PRO A 247 -27.12 -69.85 -8.64
CA PRO A 247 -27.50 -71.16 -9.14
C PRO A 247 -27.92 -71.08 -10.62
N SER A 248 -27.28 -71.89 -11.47
CA SER A 248 -27.65 -72.04 -12.88
C SER A 248 -29.07 -72.63 -12.98
N LYS A 249 -29.99 -71.88 -13.59
CA LYS A 249 -31.31 -72.40 -13.94
C LYS A 249 -31.16 -73.30 -15.17
N GLN A 250 -30.77 -74.55 -14.94
CA GLN A 250 -30.78 -75.61 -15.95
C GLN A 250 -32.24 -75.97 -16.27
N GLY A 251 -32.81 -75.29 -17.26
CA GLY A 251 -34.07 -75.68 -17.89
C GLY A 251 -33.83 -76.87 -18.81
N LYS A 252 -34.07 -78.08 -18.31
CA LYS A 252 -34.48 -79.22 -19.14
C LYS A 252 -35.76 -78.82 -19.89
N SER A 253 -35.77 -78.97 -21.21
CA SER A 253 -36.96 -79.47 -21.92
C SER A 253 -36.49 -80.60 -22.82
N GLU A 254 -37.10 -81.75 -22.58
CA GLU A 254 -36.76 -83.07 -23.10
C GLU A 254 -37.00 -83.22 -24.60
N GLU A 255 -36.34 -84.25 -25.13
CA GLU A 255 -36.64 -84.95 -26.37
C GLU A 255 -38.16 -85.08 -26.61
N SER A 256 -38.61 -84.70 -27.81
CA SER A 256 -39.74 -85.39 -28.44
C SER A 256 -39.25 -85.93 -29.77
N SER A 257 -39.03 -87.23 -29.77
CA SER A 257 -38.78 -88.07 -30.93
C SER A 257 -39.87 -87.94 -32.00
N THR A 258 -39.50 -88.49 -33.17
CA THR A 258 -40.31 -89.24 -34.15
C THR A 258 -40.76 -88.52 -35.44
N ILE A 259 -40.02 -88.84 -36.51
CA ILE A 259 -40.48 -89.34 -37.83
C ILE A 259 -41.64 -88.60 -38.51
N SER A 260 -41.36 -87.98 -39.65
CA SER A 260 -41.90 -88.47 -40.94
C SER A 260 -41.26 -87.78 -42.14
N THR A 261 -40.50 -88.56 -42.91
CA THR A 261 -40.27 -88.39 -44.35
C THR A 261 -41.55 -88.69 -45.12
N VAL A 262 -42.02 -87.78 -45.98
CA VAL A 262 -42.76 -88.13 -47.20
C VAL A 262 -42.43 -87.10 -48.29
N VAL A 263 -41.80 -87.62 -49.35
CA VAL A 263 -41.80 -87.24 -50.79
C VAL A 263 -41.79 -85.76 -51.17
#